data_AF-A0A9X4MXD1-F1
#
_entry.id   AF-A0A9X4MXD1-F1
#
_cell.length_a   1.000
_cell.length_b   1.000
_cell.length_c   1.000
_cell.angle_alpha   90.00
_cell.angle_beta   90.00
_cell.angle_gamma   90.00
#
_symmetry.space_group_name_H-M   'P 1'
#
loop_
_entity.id
_entity.type
_entity.pdbx_description
1 polymer ?
#
loop_
_entity_poly.entity_id
_entity_poly.type
_entity_poly.pdbx_seq_one_letter_code
_entity_poly.pdbx_strand_id
1 'polypeptide(L)'
;MKIKYNEIDKSIEIKDELRSHYLLLKIVMILNLISAVFQLLDINETGIGFIEIILFIVGIISLIILCIFIFKKSTSDKIPIEKIERLTKKSIFGKKQFSLKLKNGKKRDLTELKSETEFAELKKLFSEIGITN
;
A
#
# COMPACT_ATOMS: atom_id res chain seq x y z
N MET A 1 9.97 -11.13 -15.31
CA MET A 1 8.92 -10.39 -14.57
C MET A 1 8.31 -11.29 -13.48
N LYS A 2 8.16 -10.83 -12.23
CA LYS A 2 7.46 -11.57 -11.15
C LYS A 2 5.93 -11.45 -11.20
N ILE A 3 5.43 -10.68 -12.17
CA ILE A 3 4.02 -10.53 -12.48
C ILE A 3 3.73 -11.48 -13.65
N LYS A 4 2.83 -12.44 -13.44
CA LYS A 4 2.43 -13.42 -14.44
C LYS A 4 0.94 -13.30 -14.73
N TYR A 5 0.58 -13.41 -15.99
CA TYR A 5 -0.80 -13.57 -16.40
C TYR A 5 -1.16 -15.05 -16.37
N ASN A 6 -2.24 -15.39 -15.67
CA ASN A 6 -2.83 -16.72 -15.66
C ASN A 6 -4.06 -16.68 -16.58
N GLU A 7 -3.93 -17.32 -17.75
CA GLU A 7 -4.95 -17.37 -18.79
C GLU A 7 -6.19 -18.16 -18.37
N ILE A 8 -6.02 -19.20 -17.56
CA ILE A 8 -7.10 -20.08 -17.10
C ILE A 8 -8.04 -19.30 -16.17
N ASP A 9 -7.47 -18.58 -15.21
CA ASP A 9 -8.23 -17.87 -14.18
C ASP A 9 -8.49 -16.39 -14.53
N LYS A 10 -8.05 -15.94 -15.71
CA LYS A 10 -8.06 -14.53 -16.15
C LYS A 10 -7.61 -13.58 -15.04
N SER A 11 -6.47 -13.90 -14.44
CA SER A 11 -5.96 -13.18 -13.27
C SER A 11 -4.48 -12.88 -13.38
N ILE A 12 -4.08 -11.78 -12.74
CA ILE A 12 -2.69 -11.38 -12.62
C ILE A 12 -2.18 -11.84 -11.27
N GLU A 13 -1.13 -12.64 -11.30
CA GLU A 13 -0.41 -13.12 -10.14
C GLU A 13 0.84 -12.28 -9.94
N ILE A 14 0.95 -11.64 -8.79
CA ILE A 14 2.06 -10.80 -8.38
C ILE A 14 2.74 -11.52 -7.22
N LYS A 15 3.90 -12.13 -7.48
CA LYS A 15 4.72 -12.71 -6.41
C LYS A 15 5.67 -11.65 -5.87
N ASP A 16 5.23 -10.93 -4.84
CA ASP A 16 6.07 -9.99 -4.09
C ASP A 16 5.87 -10.17 -2.58
N GLU A 17 6.69 -9.48 -1.80
CA GLU A 17 6.62 -9.51 -0.34
C GLU A 17 5.74 -8.38 0.22
N LEU A 18 4.91 -7.73 -0.63
CA LEU A 18 4.18 -6.51 -0.24
C LEU A 18 3.25 -6.79 0.94
N ARG A 19 2.58 -7.94 0.94
CA ARG A 19 1.67 -8.33 2.02
C ARG A 19 2.38 -8.38 3.36
N SER A 20 3.55 -9.02 3.43
CA SER A 20 4.34 -9.14 4.66
C SER A 20 4.88 -7.78 5.11
N HIS A 21 5.39 -6.97 4.18
CA HIS A 21 5.87 -5.62 4.48
C HIS A 21 4.75 -4.72 5.04
N TYR A 22 3.57 -4.75 4.42
CA TYR A 22 2.42 -3.97 4.88
C TYR A 22 1.88 -4.48 6.21
N LEU A 23 1.95 -5.80 6.46
CA LEU A 23 1.57 -6.37 7.75
C LEU A 23 2.50 -5.86 8.85
N LEU A 24 3.81 -5.88 8.62
CA LEU A 24 4.81 -5.34 9.55
C LEU A 24 4.55 -3.86 9.84
N LEU A 25 4.33 -3.05 8.80
CA LEU A 25 4.01 -1.63 8.96
C LEU A 25 2.75 -1.41 9.79
N LYS A 26 1.67 -2.18 9.55
CA LYS A 26 0.46 -2.08 10.36
C LYS A 26 0.71 -2.42 11.83
N ILE A 27 1.50 -3.44 12.11
CA ILE A 27 1.87 -3.81 13.49
C ILE A 27 2.59 -2.65 14.16
N VAL A 28 3.59 -2.06 13.50
CA VAL A 28 4.32 -0.88 14.03
C VAL A 28 3.36 0.29 14.29
N MET A 29 2.43 0.58 13.37
CA MET A 29 1.45 1.66 13.59
C MET A 29 0.54 1.37 14.79
N ILE A 30 0.12 0.12 14.99
CA ILE A 30 -0.70 -0.29 16.14
C ILE A 30 0.10 -0.14 17.44
N LEU A 31 1.36 -0.56 17.46
CA LEU A 31 2.23 -0.39 18.62
C LEU A 31 2.42 1.09 18.98
N ASN A 32 2.61 1.96 18.00
CA ASN A 32 2.67 3.41 18.22
C ASN A 32 1.36 3.96 18.82
N LEU A 33 0.20 3.46 18.38
CA LEU A 33 -1.09 3.86 18.94
C LEU A 33 -1.25 3.39 20.38
N ILE A 34 -0.86 2.14 20.69
CA ILE A 34 -0.86 1.61 22.06
C ILE A 34 0.06 2.46 22.94
N SER A 35 1.26 2.80 22.47
CA SER A 35 2.20 3.67 23.19
C SER A 35 1.59 5.05 23.46
N ALA A 36 0.91 5.65 22.47
CA ALA A 36 0.25 6.94 22.65
C ALA A 36 -0.89 6.86 23.68
N VAL A 37 -1.66 5.76 23.70
CA VAL A 37 -2.72 5.54 24.69
C VAL A 37 -2.15 5.41 26.09
N PHE A 38 -1.08 4.63 26.28
CA PHE A 38 -0.43 4.51 27.59
C PHE A 38 0.07 5.87 28.10
N GLN A 39 0.71 6.65 27.22
CA GLN A 39 1.16 7.99 27.57
C GLN A 39 0.00 8.88 28.02
N LEU A 40 -1.15 8.82 27.35
CA LEU A 40 -2.34 9.60 27.72
C LEU A 40 -2.92 9.21 29.08
N LEU A 41 -2.81 7.93 29.48
CA LEU A 41 -3.25 7.47 30.79
C LEU A 41 -2.34 8.00 31.92
N ASP A 42 -1.03 8.08 31.66
CA ASP A 42 -0.03 8.57 32.62
C ASP A 42 -0.08 10.09 32.85
N ILE A 43 -0.67 10.87 31.92
CA ILE A 43 -0.79 12.35 32.04
C ILE A 43 -1.45 12.79 33.34
N ASN A 44 -2.37 11.98 33.89
CA ASN A 44 -3.06 12.30 35.14
C ASN A 44 -2.10 12.37 36.35
N GLU A 45 -0.99 11.62 36.30
CA GLU A 45 -0.01 11.55 37.38
C GLU A 45 1.20 12.46 37.13
N THR A 46 1.64 12.60 35.86
CA THR A 46 2.90 13.29 35.51
C THR A 46 2.72 14.68 34.91
N GLY A 47 1.49 15.07 34.55
CA GLY A 47 1.19 16.29 33.81
C GLY A 47 1.57 16.22 32.32
N ILE A 48 1.33 17.31 31.59
CA ILE A 48 1.64 17.37 30.14
C ILE A 48 3.05 17.95 29.96
N GLY A 49 4.00 17.09 29.58
CA GLY A 49 5.34 17.48 29.16
C GLY A 49 5.53 17.50 27.64
N PHE A 50 6.75 17.83 27.22
CA PHE A 50 7.12 17.86 25.79
C PHE A 50 7.09 16.47 25.14
N ILE A 51 7.40 15.41 25.89
CA ILE A 51 7.43 14.04 25.36
C ILE A 51 6.02 13.57 25.02
N GLU A 52 5.05 13.87 25.89
CA GLU A 52 3.64 13.54 25.73
C GLU A 52 3.08 14.16 24.44
N ILE A 53 3.41 15.44 24.19
CA ILE A 53 2.99 16.16 22.97
C ILE A 53 3.57 15.50 21.72
N ILE A 54 4.85 15.15 21.72
CA ILE A 54 5.51 14.49 20.57
C ILE A 54 4.86 13.14 20.29
N LEU A 55 4.66 12.31 21.32
CA LEU A 55 4.08 10.98 21.17
C LEU A 55 2.61 11.03 20.74
N PHE A 56 1.86 12.03 21.20
CA PHE A 56 0.50 12.27 20.74
C PHE A 56 0.45 12.58 19.24
N ILE A 57 1.35 13.45 18.76
CA ILE A 57 1.47 13.76 17.32
C ILE A 57 1.85 12.51 16.52
N VAL A 58 2.82 11.72 17.00
CA VAL A 58 3.22 10.45 16.37
C VAL A 58 2.04 9.45 16.33
N GLY A 59 1.23 9.39 17.38
CA GLY A 59 0.01 8.60 17.45
C GLY A 59 -0.99 9.01 16.37
N ILE A 60 -1.26 10.32 16.23
CA ILE A 60 -2.15 10.85 15.18
C ILE A 60 -1.64 10.49 13.78
N ILE A 61 -0.35 10.70 13.51
CA ILE A 61 0.25 10.36 12.21
C ILE A 61 0.09 8.86 11.93
N SER A 62 0.35 8.02 12.94
CA SER A 62 0.21 6.57 12.84
C SER A 62 -1.23 6.16 12.52
N LEU A 63 -2.22 6.81 13.13
CA LEU A 63 -3.64 6.58 12.85
C LEU A 63 -3.99 6.91 11.39
N ILE A 64 -3.56 8.08 10.90
CA ILE A 64 -3.81 8.52 9.53
C ILE A 64 -3.22 7.52 8.52
N ILE A 65 -1.96 7.12 8.73
CA ILE A 65 -1.26 6.16 7.86
C ILE A 65 -1.96 4.80 7.88
N LEU A 66 -2.36 4.30 9.05
CA LEU A 66 -3.06 3.03 9.21
C LEU A 66 -4.39 3.03 8.44
N CYS A 67 -5.17 4.10 8.55
CA CYS A 67 -6.40 4.28 7.78
C CYS A 67 -6.14 4.22 6.27
N ILE A 68 -5.10 4.87 5.76
CA ILE A 68 -4.74 4.81 4.33
C ILE A 68 -4.43 3.36 3.91
N PHE A 69 -3.65 2.62 4.71
CA PHE A 69 -3.30 1.23 4.40
C PHE A 69 -4.49 0.27 4.41
N ILE A 70 -5.51 0.52 5.24
CA ILE A 70 -6.69 -0.33 5.34
C ILE A 70 -7.68 -0.04 4.20
N PHE A 71 -7.98 1.25 3.98
CA PHE A 71 -9.06 1.66 3.09
C PHE A 71 -8.61 1.87 1.64
N LYS A 72 -7.41 2.41 1.42
CA LYS A 72 -6.97 2.84 0.08
C LYS A 72 -6.01 1.87 -0.61
N LYS A 73 -5.45 0.90 0.11
CA LYS A 73 -4.45 -0.03 -0.42
C LYS A 73 -4.94 -1.47 -0.46
N SER A 74 -4.48 -2.20 -1.48
CA SER A 74 -4.66 -3.63 -1.65
C SER A 74 -3.30 -4.33 -1.63
N THR A 75 -3.23 -5.49 -1.00
CA THR A 75 -2.05 -6.36 -0.94
C THR A 75 -2.37 -7.75 -1.49
N SER A 76 -3.40 -7.87 -2.33
CA SER A 76 -3.75 -9.16 -2.94
C SER A 76 -2.67 -9.56 -3.95
N ASP A 77 -2.23 -10.81 -3.85
CA ASP A 77 -1.22 -11.39 -4.74
C ASP A 77 -1.85 -11.88 -6.04
N LYS A 78 -3.12 -12.30 -6.00
CA LYS A 78 -3.91 -12.69 -7.18
C LYS A 78 -5.03 -11.67 -7.40
N ILE A 79 -5.05 -11.04 -8.58
CA ILE A 79 -6.02 -10.01 -8.94
C ILE A 79 -6.70 -10.38 -10.26
N PRO A 80 -8.00 -10.71 -10.26
CA PRO A 80 -8.76 -10.92 -11.49
C PRO A 80 -8.72 -9.68 -12.38
N ILE A 81 -8.57 -9.86 -13.69
CA ILE A 81 -8.51 -8.76 -14.67
C ILE A 81 -9.74 -7.86 -14.54
N GLU A 82 -10.91 -8.45 -14.35
CA GLU A 82 -12.18 -7.73 -14.23
C GLU A 82 -12.21 -6.74 -13.06
N LYS A 83 -11.37 -6.92 -12.04
CA LYS A 83 -11.26 -6.01 -10.89
C LYS A 83 -10.25 -4.89 -11.12
N ILE A 84 -9.45 -4.97 -12.18
CA ILE A 84 -8.47 -3.96 -12.56
C ILE A 84 -9.21 -2.90 -13.37
N GLU A 85 -9.05 -1.64 -12.96
CA GLU A 85 -9.59 -0.50 -13.68
C GLU A 85 -8.56 0.04 -14.67
N ARG A 86 -7.33 0.29 -14.20
CA ARG A 86 -6.22 0.79 -15.03
C ARG A 86 -4.86 0.64 -14.36
N LEU A 87 -3.81 0.69 -15.19
CA LEU A 87 -2.43 0.79 -14.73
C LEU A 87 -2.06 2.27 -14.51
N THR A 88 -1.55 2.62 -13.33
CA THR A 88 -1.22 4.00 -12.96
C THR A 88 0.26 4.15 -12.65
N LYS A 89 0.86 5.23 -13.16
CA LYS A 89 2.22 5.65 -12.87
C LYS A 89 2.20 6.90 -11.97
N LYS A 90 3.01 6.90 -10.91
CA LYS A 90 3.23 8.07 -10.04
C LYS A 90 4.72 8.32 -9.89
N SER A 91 5.11 9.59 -9.79
CA SER A 91 6.44 9.96 -9.32
C SER A 91 6.34 10.43 -7.88
N ILE A 92 7.10 9.81 -6.98
CA ILE A 92 7.14 10.14 -5.55
C ILE A 92 8.62 10.32 -5.19
N PHE A 93 9.00 11.52 -4.75
CA PHE A 93 10.39 11.85 -4.40
C PHE A 93 11.40 11.46 -5.51
N GLY A 94 11.08 11.76 -6.77
CA GLY A 94 11.94 11.45 -7.93
C GLY A 94 11.97 9.96 -8.33
N LYS A 95 11.40 9.06 -7.53
CA LYS A 95 11.27 7.64 -7.85
C LYS A 95 9.93 7.37 -8.51
N LYS A 96 9.97 6.65 -9.64
CA LYS A 96 8.76 6.18 -10.33
C LYS A 96 8.19 4.99 -9.57
N GLN A 97 6.92 5.08 -9.21
CA GLN A 97 6.13 4.01 -8.64
C GLN A 97 5.02 3.65 -9.60
N PHE A 98 4.84 2.34 -9.78
CA PHE A 98 3.77 1.78 -10.60
C PHE A 98 2.74 1.14 -9.69
N SER A 99 1.47 1.25 -10.05
CA SER A 99 0.36 0.73 -9.25
C SER A 99 -0.82 0.35 -10.13
N LEU A 100 -1.59 -0.65 -9.71
CA LEU A 100 -2.87 -0.99 -10.30
C LEU A 100 -3.97 -0.28 -9.52
N LYS A 101 -4.81 0.49 -10.22
CA LYS A 101 -6.07 0.98 -9.66
C LYS A 101 -7.12 -0.10 -9.86
N LEU A 102 -7.81 -0.47 -8.78
CA LEU A 102 -8.86 -1.46 -8.79
C LEU A 102 -10.24 -0.78 -8.84
N LYS A 103 -11.24 -1.46 -9.39
CA LYS A 103 -12.62 -0.94 -9.50
C LYS A 103 -13.27 -0.58 -8.17
N ASN A 104 -12.80 -1.17 -7.07
CA ASN A 104 -13.23 -0.81 -5.71
C ASN A 104 -12.56 0.46 -5.16
N GLY A 105 -11.81 1.20 -5.98
CA GLY A 105 -11.09 2.41 -5.59
C GLY A 105 -9.75 2.17 -4.87
N LYS A 106 -9.41 0.92 -4.50
CA LYS A 106 -8.13 0.57 -3.88
C LYS A 106 -7.00 0.56 -4.90
N LYS A 107 -5.76 0.70 -4.40
CA LYS A 107 -4.55 0.64 -5.20
C LYS A 107 -3.65 -0.51 -4.76
N ARG A 108 -3.18 -1.32 -5.71
CA ARG A 108 -2.11 -2.31 -5.51
C ARG A 108 -0.82 -1.72 -6.02
N ASP A 109 0.14 -1.47 -5.14
CA ASP A 109 1.46 -1.00 -5.56
C ASP A 109 2.23 -2.16 -6.22
N LEU A 110 3.03 -1.86 -7.23
CA LEU A 110 3.88 -2.81 -7.94
C LEU A 110 5.34 -2.50 -7.60
N THR A 111 5.81 -2.97 -6.45
CA THR A 111 7.12 -2.61 -5.89
C THR A 111 8.31 -3.18 -6.66
N GLU A 112 8.08 -4.24 -7.42
CA GLU A 112 9.12 -4.92 -8.21
C GLU A 112 9.38 -4.27 -9.58
N LEU A 113 8.44 -3.45 -10.07
CA LEU A 113 8.63 -2.72 -11.33
C LEU A 113 9.55 -1.53 -11.10
N LYS A 114 10.81 -1.67 -11.52
CA LYS A 114 11.83 -0.62 -11.35
C LYS A 114 12.21 0.04 -12.67
N SER A 115 11.94 -0.62 -13.80
CA SER A 115 12.28 -0.12 -15.13
C SER A 115 11.07 0.37 -15.92
N GLU A 116 11.29 1.38 -16.77
CA GLU A 116 10.33 1.80 -17.80
C GLU A 116 10.09 0.71 -18.86
N THR A 117 11.08 -0.14 -19.11
CA THR A 117 10.97 -1.25 -20.08
C THR A 117 9.96 -2.29 -19.60
N GLU A 118 10.09 -2.73 -18.35
CA GLU A 118 9.15 -3.64 -17.69
C GLU A 118 7.73 -3.04 -17.64
N PHE A 119 7.63 -1.72 -17.43
CA PHE A 119 6.34 -1.03 -17.47
C PHE A 119 5.72 -1.04 -18.87
N ALA A 120 6.51 -0.81 -19.92
CA ALA A 120 6.04 -0.86 -21.29
C ALA A 120 5.59 -2.27 -21.70
N GLU A 121 6.30 -3.31 -21.26
CA GLU A 121 5.90 -4.71 -21.46
C GLU A 121 4.59 -5.03 -20.76
N LEU A 122 4.46 -4.63 -19.48
CA LEU A 122 3.21 -4.79 -18.74
C LEU A 122 2.06 -4.04 -19.42
N LYS A 123 2.32 -2.82 -19.91
CA LYS A 123 1.32 -2.01 -20.62
C LYS A 123 0.85 -2.70 -21.91
N LYS A 124 1.75 -3.33 -22.68
CA LYS A 124 1.40 -4.12 -23.86
C LYS A 124 0.51 -5.29 -23.49
N LEU A 125 0.92 -6.09 -22.51
CA LEU A 125 0.13 -7.22 -21.99
C LEU A 125 -1.27 -6.77 -21.55
N PHE A 126 -1.38 -5.63 -20.85
CA PHE A 126 -2.65 -5.07 -20.40
C PHE A 126 -3.54 -4.63 -21.56
N SER A 127 -2.95 -4.12 -22.63
CA SER A 127 -3.66 -3.69 -23.82
C SER A 127 -4.19 -4.89 -24.61
N GLU A 128 -3.41 -5.98 -24.69
CA GLU A 128 -3.78 -7.25 -25.33
C GLU A 128 -4.95 -7.94 -24.61
N ILE A 129 -5.00 -7.86 -23.27
CA ILE A 129 -6.08 -8.44 -22.45
C ILE A 129 -7.28 -7.49 -22.25
N GLY A 130 -7.31 -6.35 -22.93
CA GLY A 130 -8.44 -5.41 -22.94
C GLY A 130 -8.59 -4.51 -21.70
N ILE A 131 -7.53 -4.34 -20.90
CA ILE A 131 -7.52 -3.39 -19.78
C ILE A 131 -7.16 -1.99 -20.31
N THR A 132 -7.97 -1.00 -19.97
CA THR A 132 -7.77 0.40 -20.40
C THR A 132 -6.54 1.02 -19.71
N ASN A 133 -5.72 1.73 -20.48
CA ASN A 133 -4.51 2.42 -20.02
C ASN A 133 -4.80 3.84 -19.51
#